data_AF-A0A6A3R693-F1
#
_entry.id   AF-A0A6A3R693-F1
#
_cell.length_a   1.000
_cell.length_b   1.000
_cell.length_c   1.000
_cell.angle_alpha   90.00
_cell.angle_beta   90.00
_cell.angle_gamma   90.00
#
_symmetry.space_group_name_H-M   'P 1'
#
loop_
_entity.id
_entity.type
_entity.pdbx_description
1 polymer ?
#
loop_
_entity_poly.entity_id
_entity_poly.type
_entity_poly.pdbx_seq_one_letter_code
_entity_poly.pdbx_strand_id
1 'polypeptide(L)'
;MTHHQPYAYLGIGDGFDHVRRRIELVPKLKTLKQDATALIESGLAPWQVVKAVKVYLYPRVEYALRHLHPEDQHLQGFDDHLRRGLHHLLRLPQSTAKEFFYTPVSRGGLGLLPLVEQRAALQIAHGWQMLHSPDPAHRARAALPDR
;
A
#
# COMPACT_ATOMS: atom_id res chain seq x y z
N MET A 1 -1.27 23.70 -31.05
CA MET A 1 -2.08 23.12 -29.95
C MET A 1 -1.50 21.74 -29.66
N THR A 2 -0.57 21.65 -28.71
CA THR A 2 0.11 20.40 -28.35
C THR A 2 -0.82 19.57 -27.48
N HIS A 3 -1.29 18.43 -28.00
CA HIS A 3 -1.98 17.42 -27.21
C HIS A 3 -1.03 16.94 -26.11
N HIS A 4 -1.24 17.36 -24.86
CA HIS A 4 -0.50 16.82 -23.72
C HIS A 4 -0.99 15.39 -23.51
N GLN A 5 -0.26 14.41 -24.05
CA GLN A 5 -0.45 13.01 -23.69
C GLN A 5 -0.18 12.88 -22.18
N PRO A 6 -1.06 12.22 -21.41
CA PRO A 6 -0.80 11.96 -20.00
C PRO A 6 0.41 11.02 -19.89
N TYR A 7 1.46 11.44 -19.19
CA TYR A 7 2.67 10.64 -19.04
C TYR A 7 2.49 9.74 -17.80
N ALA A 8 2.75 8.43 -17.93
CA ALA A 8 2.59 7.51 -16.80
C ALA A 8 3.95 7.26 -16.15
N TYR A 9 4.17 7.79 -14.94
CA TYR A 9 5.36 7.51 -14.17
C TYR A 9 5.12 6.37 -13.18
N LEU A 10 5.93 5.30 -13.28
CA LEU A 10 5.78 4.06 -12.49
C LEU A 10 4.36 3.44 -12.58
N GLY A 11 3.75 3.58 -13.76
CA GLY A 11 2.41 3.08 -14.05
C GLY A 11 1.31 3.81 -13.28
N ILE A 12 1.53 5.08 -12.94
CA ILE A 12 0.53 6.03 -12.43
C ILE A 12 0.55 7.23 -13.36
N GLY A 13 -0.61 7.65 -13.85
CA GLY A 13 -0.72 8.85 -14.67
C GLY A 13 -0.24 10.08 -13.91
N ASP A 14 0.82 10.71 -14.39
CA ASP A 14 1.12 12.10 -14.08
C ASP A 14 0.22 13.00 -14.93
N GLY A 15 -0.40 13.95 -14.26
CA GLY A 15 -1.46 14.74 -14.86
C GLY A 15 -2.38 15.32 -13.80
N PHE A 16 -2.77 16.56 -14.01
CA PHE A 16 -3.64 17.37 -13.15
C PHE A 16 -5.08 16.83 -13.05
N ASP A 17 -5.35 15.57 -13.43
CA ASP A 17 -6.67 14.96 -13.45
C ASP A 17 -6.88 14.07 -12.21
N HIS A 18 -7.54 14.63 -11.20
CA HIS A 18 -7.78 13.98 -9.90
C HIS A 18 -8.81 12.83 -9.99
N VAL A 19 -9.64 12.80 -11.05
CA VAL A 19 -10.68 11.79 -11.24
C VAL A 19 -10.09 10.46 -11.74
N ARG A 20 -9.04 10.50 -12.58
CA ARG A 20 -8.33 9.30 -13.06
C ARG A 20 -7.52 8.60 -11.96
N ARG A 21 -6.99 9.35 -10.99
CA ARG A 21 -6.15 8.85 -9.89
C ARG A 21 -6.82 7.80 -8.99
N ARG A 22 -8.15 7.84 -8.83
CA ARG A 22 -8.87 6.83 -8.01
C ARG A 22 -9.02 5.48 -8.71
N ILE A 23 -9.13 5.48 -10.04
CA ILE A 23 -9.45 4.29 -10.84
C ILE A 23 -8.20 3.42 -11.08
N GLU A 24 -7.01 4.02 -11.08
CA GLU A 24 -5.75 3.31 -11.40
C GLU A 24 -5.24 2.36 -10.31
N LEU A 25 -5.67 2.52 -9.05
CA LEU A 25 -5.20 1.65 -7.97
C LEU A 25 -5.92 0.29 -7.94
N VAL A 26 -7.18 0.22 -8.36
CA VAL A 26 -7.98 -1.01 -8.29
C VAL A 26 -7.32 -2.17 -9.07
N PRO A 27 -6.85 -1.98 -10.32
CA PRO A 27 -6.10 -3.01 -11.04
C PRO A 27 -4.81 -3.43 -10.32
N LYS A 28 -4.05 -2.47 -9.76
CA LYS A 28 -2.81 -2.78 -9.02
C LYS A 28 -3.09 -3.61 -7.77
N LEU A 29 -4.13 -3.29 -7.01
CA LEU A 29 -4.54 -4.08 -5.84
C LEU A 29 -5.03 -5.47 -6.23
N LYS A 30 -5.69 -5.61 -7.39
CA LYS A 30 -6.08 -6.93 -7.90
C LYS A 30 -4.85 -7.79 -8.19
N THR A 31 -3.85 -7.27 -8.88
CA THR A 31 -2.57 -7.97 -9.10
C THR A 31 -1.88 -8.28 -7.79
N LEU A 32 -1.87 -7.34 -6.83
CA LEU A 32 -1.27 -7.56 -5.52
C LEU A 32 -1.95 -8.72 -4.76
N LYS A 33 -3.29 -8.84 -4.85
CA LYS A 33 -4.04 -9.97 -4.28
C LYS A 33 -3.64 -11.30 -4.93
N GLN A 34 -3.47 -11.33 -6.24
CA GLN A 34 -3.02 -12.52 -6.97
C GLN A 34 -1.61 -12.94 -6.53
N ASP A 35 -0.70 -11.97 -6.42
CA ASP A 35 0.67 -12.22 -5.98
C ASP A 35 0.72 -12.67 -4.50
N ALA A 36 -0.14 -12.11 -3.64
CA ALA A 36 -0.31 -12.59 -2.27
C ALA A 36 -0.74 -14.06 -2.23
N THR A 37 -1.74 -14.44 -3.04
CA THR A 37 -2.21 -15.83 -3.14
C THR A 37 -1.08 -16.75 -3.63
N ALA A 38 -0.39 -16.37 -4.71
CA ALA A 38 0.71 -17.15 -5.25
C ALA A 38 1.84 -17.35 -4.23
N LEU A 39 2.14 -16.32 -3.43
CA LEU A 39 3.13 -16.40 -2.37
C LEU A 39 2.70 -17.35 -1.24
N ILE A 40 1.42 -17.33 -0.86
CA ILE A 40 0.87 -18.21 0.18
C ILE A 40 0.86 -19.67 -0.29
N GLU A 41 0.61 -19.91 -1.57
CA GLU A 41 0.55 -21.24 -2.18
C GLU A 41 1.93 -21.75 -2.65
N SER A 42 2.98 -20.95 -2.52
CA SER A 42 4.32 -21.23 -3.07
C SER A 42 5.09 -22.40 -2.41
N GLY A 43 4.56 -22.97 -1.32
CA GLY A 43 5.26 -24.00 -0.53
C GLY A 43 6.41 -23.48 0.34
N LEU A 44 6.64 -22.17 0.38
CA LEU A 44 7.58 -21.54 1.31
C LEU A 44 7.17 -21.76 2.77
N ALA A 45 8.15 -21.76 3.67
CA ALA A 45 7.85 -21.82 5.09
C ALA A 45 7.02 -20.59 5.51
N PRO A 46 6.08 -20.70 6.46
CA PRO A 46 5.17 -19.59 6.78
C PRO A 46 5.89 -18.28 7.17
N TRP A 47 7.01 -18.36 7.88
CA TRP A 47 7.81 -17.18 8.24
C TRP A 47 8.47 -16.52 7.01
N GLN A 48 8.82 -17.30 5.97
CA GLN A 48 9.36 -16.77 4.71
C GLN A 48 8.27 -16.04 3.93
N VAL A 49 7.05 -16.57 3.91
CA VAL A 49 5.88 -15.90 3.31
C VAL A 49 5.64 -14.56 3.99
N VAL A 50 5.56 -14.53 5.32
CA VAL A 50 5.37 -13.26 6.07
C VAL A 50 6.50 -12.26 5.79
N LYS A 51 7.75 -12.73 5.73
CA LYS A 51 8.89 -11.88 5.36
C LYS A 51 8.76 -11.34 3.94
N ALA A 52 8.40 -12.19 2.98
CA ALA A 52 8.27 -11.82 1.58
C ALA A 52 7.12 -10.81 1.34
N VAL A 53 6.03 -10.90 2.10
CA VAL A 53 4.97 -9.88 2.10
C VAL A 53 5.55 -8.50 2.43
N LYS A 54 6.30 -8.41 3.54
CA LYS A 54 6.88 -7.14 4.00
C LYS A 54 7.95 -6.58 3.06
N VAL A 55 8.79 -7.47 2.51
CA VAL A 55 9.97 -7.07 1.74
C VAL A 55 9.67 -6.84 0.26
N TYR A 56 8.70 -7.55 -0.32
CA TYR A 56 8.43 -7.50 -1.76
C TYR A 56 7.02 -7.02 -2.10
N LEU A 57 6.02 -7.37 -1.29
CA LEU A 57 4.64 -7.08 -1.64
C LEU A 57 4.25 -5.65 -1.26
N TYR A 58 4.51 -5.23 -0.01
CA TYR A 58 4.22 -3.87 0.43
C TYR A 58 4.95 -2.78 -0.37
N PRO A 59 6.27 -2.87 -0.64
CA PRO A 59 6.96 -1.83 -1.40
C PRO A 59 6.40 -1.57 -2.80
N ARG A 60 5.76 -2.58 -3.43
CA ARG A 60 5.16 -2.44 -4.77
C ARG A 60 3.99 -1.48 -4.82
N VAL A 61 3.30 -1.24 -3.71
CA VAL A 61 2.20 -0.28 -3.63
C VAL A 61 2.57 1.04 -2.98
N GLU A 62 3.73 1.16 -2.34
CA GLU A 62 4.12 2.39 -1.64
C GLU A 62 4.11 3.64 -2.53
N TYR A 63 4.65 3.52 -3.75
CA TYR A 63 4.63 4.64 -4.69
C TYR A 63 3.19 5.07 -5.01
N ALA A 64 2.29 4.10 -5.18
CA ALA A 64 0.88 4.39 -5.45
C ALA A 64 0.17 4.99 -4.25
N LEU A 65 0.42 4.48 -3.05
CA LEU A 65 -0.16 5.01 -1.81
C LEU A 65 0.37 6.41 -1.46
N ARG A 66 1.57 6.78 -1.92
CA ARG A 66 2.13 8.12 -1.74
C ARG A 66 1.46 9.18 -2.60
N HIS A 67 1.04 8.83 -3.82
CA HIS A 67 0.56 9.79 -4.82
C HIS A 67 -0.94 9.71 -5.10
N LEU A 68 -1.59 8.61 -4.72
CA LEU A 68 -3.01 8.38 -4.92
C LEU A 68 -3.77 8.46 -3.59
N HIS A 69 -5.04 8.85 -3.70
CA HIS A 69 -5.99 8.90 -2.58
C HIS A 69 -7.07 7.84 -2.79
N PRO A 70 -6.73 6.54 -2.65
CA PRO A 70 -7.72 5.49 -2.78
C PRO A 70 -8.67 5.49 -1.60
N GLU A 71 -9.86 4.94 -1.80
CA GLU A 71 -10.81 4.72 -0.71
C GLU A 71 -10.32 3.60 0.21
N ASP A 72 -10.48 3.79 1.51
CA ASP A 72 -10.01 2.87 2.56
C ASP A 72 -10.58 1.46 2.39
N GLN A 73 -11.81 1.35 1.89
CA GLN A 73 -12.47 0.08 1.60
C GLN A 73 -11.65 -0.83 0.66
N HIS A 74 -10.96 -0.26 -0.33
CA HIS A 74 -10.14 -1.03 -1.26
C HIS A 74 -8.87 -1.58 -0.59
N LEU A 75 -8.27 -0.78 0.29
CA LEU A 75 -7.07 -1.15 1.05
C LEU A 75 -7.40 -2.23 2.10
N GLN A 76 -8.47 -2.01 2.87
CA GLN A 76 -8.98 -2.99 3.83
C GLN A 76 -9.33 -4.31 3.13
N GLY A 77 -9.92 -4.25 1.92
CA GLY A 77 -10.21 -5.44 1.13
C GLY A 77 -8.97 -6.24 0.70
N PHE A 78 -7.79 -5.63 0.63
CA PHE A 78 -6.51 -6.33 0.46
C PHE A 78 -6.02 -6.90 1.79
N ASP A 79 -6.03 -6.11 2.88
CA ASP A 79 -5.60 -6.54 4.21
C ASP A 79 -6.39 -7.78 4.69
N ASP A 80 -7.70 -7.78 4.47
CA ASP A 80 -8.57 -8.92 4.77
C ASP A 80 -8.26 -10.15 3.93
N HIS A 81 -7.90 -9.97 2.65
CA HIS A 81 -7.50 -11.08 1.77
C HIS A 81 -6.22 -11.73 2.27
N LEU A 82 -5.20 -10.91 2.54
CA LEU A 82 -3.91 -11.34 3.05
C LEU A 82 -4.07 -12.03 4.42
N ARG A 83 -4.83 -11.44 5.34
CA ARG A 83 -5.09 -11.99 6.67
C ARG A 83 -5.77 -13.35 6.60
N ARG A 84 -6.79 -13.52 5.75
CA ARG A 84 -7.46 -14.83 5.56
C ARG A 84 -6.49 -15.89 5.05
N GLY A 85 -5.68 -15.55 4.05
CA GLY A 85 -4.71 -16.48 3.50
C GLY A 85 -3.62 -16.87 4.50
N LEU A 86 -3.10 -15.90 5.27
CA LEU A 86 -2.13 -16.16 6.33
C LEU A 86 -2.72 -16.95 7.51
N HIS A 87 -3.98 -16.71 7.86
CA HIS A 87 -4.70 -17.49 8.87
C HIS A 87 -4.73 -18.98 8.49
N HIS A 88 -5.03 -19.27 7.21
CA HIS A 88 -5.01 -20.63 6.68
C HIS A 88 -3.59 -21.22 6.64
N LEU A 89 -2.61 -20.49 6.12
CA LEU A 89 -1.22 -20.91 6.04
C LEU A 89 -0.63 -21.30 7.40
N LEU A 90 -0.95 -20.51 8.43
CA LEU A 90 -0.47 -20.71 9.80
C LEU A 90 -1.34 -21.68 10.62
N ARG A 91 -2.43 -22.20 10.04
CA ARG A 91 -3.40 -23.10 10.69
C ARG A 91 -3.92 -22.54 12.02
N LEU A 92 -4.23 -21.25 12.02
CA LEU A 92 -4.62 -20.55 13.24
C LEU A 92 -6.03 -20.97 13.68
N PRO A 93 -6.33 -20.99 15.00
CA PRO A 93 -7.70 -21.21 15.48
C PRO A 93 -8.66 -20.11 15.02
N GLN A 94 -9.96 -20.44 14.94
CA GLN A 94 -11.01 -19.45 14.63
C GLN A 94 -11.08 -18.31 15.66
N SER A 95 -10.69 -18.57 16.91
CA SER A 95 -10.63 -17.59 17.99
C SER A 95 -9.47 -16.58 17.88
N THR A 96 -8.64 -16.68 16.83
CA THR A 96 -7.48 -15.80 16.67
C THR A 96 -7.92 -14.36 16.41
N ALA A 97 -7.54 -13.47 17.32
CA ALA A 97 -7.81 -12.04 17.22
C ALA A 97 -7.12 -11.42 15.99
N LYS A 98 -7.72 -10.38 15.39
CA LYS A 98 -7.14 -9.71 14.21
C LYS A 98 -5.84 -8.99 14.56
N GLU A 99 -5.74 -8.54 15.80
CA GLU A 99 -4.60 -7.84 16.39
C GLU A 99 -3.33 -8.69 16.34
N PHE A 100 -3.44 -10.03 16.34
CA PHE A 100 -2.29 -10.93 16.20
C PHE A 100 -1.46 -10.64 14.94
N PHE A 101 -2.12 -10.33 13.82
CA PHE A 101 -1.44 -10.09 12.54
C PHE A 101 -0.65 -8.77 12.55
N TYR A 102 -1.13 -7.77 13.27
CA TYR A 102 -0.56 -6.42 13.27
C TYR A 102 0.34 -6.14 14.48
N THR A 103 0.17 -6.90 15.57
CA THR A 103 1.01 -6.81 16.77
C THR A 103 2.48 -7.06 16.39
N PRO A 104 3.43 -6.25 16.89
CA PRO A 104 4.85 -6.43 16.59
C PRO A 104 5.35 -7.85 16.90
N VAL A 105 6.34 -8.30 16.13
CA VAL A 105 6.97 -9.62 16.34
C VAL A 105 7.59 -9.74 17.73
N SER A 106 8.10 -8.64 18.30
CA SER A 106 8.61 -8.60 19.67
C SER A 106 7.56 -8.84 20.76
N ARG A 107 6.27 -8.76 20.41
CA ARG A 107 5.11 -9.02 21.28
C ARG A 107 4.32 -10.26 20.85
N GLY A 108 4.93 -11.13 20.03
CA GLY A 108 4.33 -12.40 19.63
C GLY A 108 3.34 -12.32 18.46
N GLY A 109 3.24 -11.19 17.76
CA GLY A 109 2.43 -11.07 16.54
C GLY A 109 3.24 -11.24 15.25
N LEU A 110 2.62 -10.97 14.10
CA LEU A 110 3.29 -11.03 12.80
C LEU A 110 3.91 -9.68 12.38
N GLY A 111 3.53 -8.58 13.02
CA GLY A 111 4.03 -7.22 12.73
C GLY A 111 3.78 -6.78 11.30
N LEU A 112 2.63 -7.15 10.73
CA LEU A 112 2.15 -6.59 9.46
C LEU A 112 1.61 -5.18 9.70
N LEU A 113 1.63 -4.34 8.67
CA LEU A 113 1.13 -2.97 8.74
C LEU A 113 -0.11 -2.89 7.83
N PRO A 114 -1.30 -2.52 8.35
CA PRO A 114 -2.46 -2.31 7.51
C PRO A 114 -2.16 -1.28 6.42
N LEU A 115 -2.63 -1.50 5.20
CA LEU A 115 -2.33 -0.59 4.08
C LEU A 115 -2.90 0.82 4.31
N VAL A 116 -3.99 0.95 5.07
CA VAL A 116 -4.56 2.25 5.46
C VAL A 116 -3.56 3.03 6.34
N GLU A 117 -2.96 2.37 7.33
CA GLU A 117 -1.96 2.97 8.21
C GLU A 117 -0.67 3.27 7.44
N GLN A 118 -0.24 2.36 6.56
CA GLN A 118 0.93 2.58 5.70
C GLN A 118 0.72 3.80 4.79
N ARG A 119 -0.46 3.97 4.19
CA ARG A 119 -0.79 5.15 3.37
C ARG A 119 -0.69 6.43 4.20
N ALA A 120 -1.29 6.46 5.39
CA ALA A 120 -1.24 7.64 6.25
C ALA A 120 0.21 8.01 6.62
N ALA A 121 1.03 7.03 7.00
CA ALA A 121 2.44 7.24 7.30
C ALA A 121 3.22 7.77 6.07
N LEU A 122 2.98 7.21 4.89
CA LEU A 122 3.62 7.66 3.64
C LEU A 122 3.21 9.09 3.26
N GLN A 123 1.94 9.45 3.45
CA GLN A 123 1.43 10.80 3.18
C GLN A 123 2.06 11.83 4.12
N ILE A 124 2.15 11.53 5.43
CA ILE A 124 2.81 12.40 6.41
C ILE A 124 4.29 12.57 6.06
N ALA A 125 4.99 11.46 5.80
CA ALA A 125 6.40 11.49 5.43
C ALA A 125 6.63 12.29 4.14
N HIS A 126 5.76 12.13 3.14
CA HIS A 126 5.86 12.86 1.89
C HIS A 126 5.60 14.36 2.08
N GLY A 127 4.55 14.74 2.81
CA GLY A 127 4.27 16.15 3.13
C GLY A 127 5.42 16.80 3.88
N TRP A 128 6.01 16.11 4.86
CA TRP A 128 7.20 16.59 5.56
C TRP A 128 8.38 16.83 4.62
N GLN A 129 8.66 15.89 3.71
CA GLN A 129 9.72 16.02 2.70
C GLN A 129 9.48 17.22 1.78
N MET A 130 8.24 17.45 1.34
CA MET A 130 7.91 18.59 0.46
C MET A 130 8.11 19.93 1.18
N LEU A 131 7.67 20.04 2.45
CA LEU A 131 7.83 21.25 3.25
C LEU A 131 9.30 21.61 3.50
N HIS A 132 10.15 20.60 3.65
CA HIS A 132 11.60 20.76 3.90
C HIS A 132 12.46 20.62 2.65
N SER A 133 11.84 20.58 1.47
CA SER A 133 12.58 20.48 0.20
C SER A 133 13.42 21.74 -0.02
N PRO A 134 14.68 21.63 -0.49
CA PRO A 134 15.48 22.80 -0.87
C PRO A 134 14.89 23.56 -2.07
N ASP A 135 14.19 22.84 -2.96
CA ASP A 135 13.48 23.40 -4.11
C ASP A 135 12.23 24.20 -3.69
N PRO A 136 12.16 25.52 -4.00
CA PRO A 136 10.98 26.34 -3.75
C PRO A 136 9.69 25.84 -4.40
N ALA A 137 9.76 25.19 -5.57
CA ALA A 137 8.59 24.69 -6.28
C ALA A 137 7.87 23.58 -5.50
N HIS A 138 8.63 22.72 -4.84
CA HIS A 138 8.09 21.65 -3.98
C HIS A 138 7.46 22.22 -2.70
N ARG A 139 8.06 23.25 -2.08
CA ARG A 139 7.50 23.93 -0.91
C ARG A 139 6.19 24.65 -1.24
N ALA A 140 6.14 25.33 -2.38
CA ALA A 140 4.93 26.03 -2.84
C ALA A 140 3.75 25.06 -3.03
N ARG A 141 4.00 23.85 -3.56
CA ARG A 141 2.99 22.80 -3.71
C ARG A 141 2.50 22.23 -2.37
N ALA A 142 3.35 22.14 -1.35
CA ALA A 142 2.92 21.69 -0.02
C ALA A 142 2.04 22.72 0.72
N ALA A 143 2.22 24.02 0.43
CA ALA A 143 1.47 25.10 1.08
C ALA A 143 0.08 25.36 0.48
N LEU A 144 -0.20 24.80 -0.70
CA LEU A 144 -1.52 24.82 -1.35
C LEU A 144 -2.21 23.48 -1.08
N PRO A 145 -3.07 23.36 -0.05
CA PRO A 145 -3.86 22.16 0.11
C PRO A 145 -4.79 22.04 -1.11
N ASP A 146 -4.65 20.94 -1.85
CA ASP A 146 -5.52 20.58 -2.97
C ASP A 146 -7.00 20.73 -2.55
N ARG A 147 -7.72 21.64 -3.21
CA ARG A 147 -9.19 21.76 -3.14
C ARG A 147 -9.86 20.71 -4.02
#